data_AF-A0A1Q9UUM9-F1
#
_entry.id   AF-A0A1Q9UUM9-F1
#
_cell.length_a   1.000
_cell.length_b   1.000
_cell.length_c   1.000
_cell.angle_alpha   90.00
_cell.angle_beta   90.00
_cell.angle_gamma   90.00
#
_symmetry.space_group_name_H-M   'P 1'
#
loop_
_entity.id
_entity.type
_entity.pdbx_description
1 polymer ?
#
loop_
_entity_poly.entity_id
_entity_poly.type
_entity_poly.pdbx_seq_one_letter_code
_entity_poly.pdbx_strand_id
1 'polypeptide(L)'
;MAPRRLPFIVMLVAAAALVTGCWDGEDSGTDSSAPTAEADAAVDQRVTEAEQRASEAEARVSELESELDTARQQAEEAETRADDAESRAEEAEAAALAAGEEAAAEAEPDTGDDETDQDSDDSAPEASSLTTSQENAVRSAQDYLQFTAFSRTGLIGQLEFEGFSTEDATFAVDSLDIDYNEQAAAAAESYLEFSGFSRQGLIDQLVFEGYTQEQATYGVDQTGL
;
A
#
# COMPACT_ATOMS: atom_id res chain seq x y z
N MET A 1 -9.31 2.17 29.05
CA MET A 1 -9.89 3.40 28.47
C MET A 1 -10.31 3.08 27.05
N ALA A 2 -11.61 2.92 26.82
CA ALA A 2 -12.17 2.69 25.49
C ALA A 2 -12.52 4.05 24.83
N PRO A 3 -13.07 4.09 23.60
CA PRO A 3 -12.36 4.13 22.32
C PRO A 3 -12.93 5.27 21.44
N ARG A 4 -12.62 5.32 20.13
CA ARG A 4 -13.57 5.72 19.05
C ARG A 4 -12.93 5.57 17.67
N ARG A 5 -13.21 4.45 16.99
CA ARG A 5 -13.23 4.41 15.53
C ARG A 5 -14.55 5.03 15.08
N LEU A 6 -14.47 5.97 14.14
CA LEU A 6 -15.63 6.62 13.55
C LEU A 6 -16.47 5.59 12.78
N PRO A 7 -17.80 5.53 12.97
CA PRO A 7 -18.66 4.76 12.07
C PRO A 7 -18.81 5.52 10.75
N PHE A 8 -18.55 4.83 9.63
CA PHE A 8 -19.03 5.24 8.31
C PHE A 8 -20.57 5.32 8.39
N ILE A 9 -21.08 6.55 8.46
CA ILE A 9 -22.51 6.83 8.42
C ILE A 9 -22.95 6.65 6.97
N VAL A 10 -23.57 5.52 6.66
CA VAL A 10 -24.39 5.34 5.46
C VAL A 10 -25.61 6.24 5.63
N MET A 11 -25.57 7.40 4.99
CA MET A 11 -26.65 8.38 4.98
C MET A 11 -27.74 7.90 4.01
N LEU A 12 -28.63 7.04 4.50
CA LEU A 12 -29.83 6.61 3.79
C LEU A 12 -30.85 7.75 3.80
N VAL A 13 -30.85 8.55 2.74
CA VAL A 13 -31.87 9.60 2.52
C VAL A 13 -33.17 8.92 2.09
N ALA A 14 -34.06 8.72 3.05
CA ALA A 14 -35.46 8.42 2.80
C ALA A 14 -36.17 9.70 2.29
N ALA A 15 -36.42 9.77 0.98
CA ALA A 15 -37.27 10.81 0.41
C ALA A 15 -38.75 10.41 0.52
N ALA A 16 -39.36 10.71 1.66
CA ALA A 16 -40.81 10.69 1.83
C ALA A 16 -41.39 12.02 1.30
N ALA A 17 -41.97 11.99 0.09
CA ALA A 17 -42.76 13.11 -0.42
C ALA A 17 -44.22 12.96 0.06
N LEU A 18 -44.51 13.51 1.24
CA LEU A 18 -45.87 13.79 1.69
C LEU A 18 -46.43 14.98 0.91
N VAL A 19 -47.28 14.70 -0.08
CA VAL A 19 -48.12 15.71 -0.73
C VAL A 19 -49.16 16.17 0.29
N THR A 20 -48.89 17.32 0.92
CA THR A 20 -49.85 18.04 1.74
C THR A 20 -50.55 19.06 0.84
N GLY A 21 -51.79 18.74 0.45
CA GLY A 21 -52.65 19.67 -0.27
C GLY A 21 -53.23 20.71 0.68
N CYS A 22 -53.05 21.98 0.33
CA CYS A 22 -53.93 23.10 0.67
C CYS A 22 -53.54 24.28 -0.22
N TRP A 23 -54.26 24.49 -1.32
CA TRP A 23 -54.41 25.82 -1.88
C TRP A 23 -55.84 26.02 -2.36
N ASP A 24 -56.45 27.00 -1.72
CA ASP A 24 -57.78 27.56 -1.87
C ASP A 24 -57.87 28.37 -3.17
N GLY A 25 -58.92 28.18 -3.96
CA GLY A 25 -59.05 28.81 -5.27
C GLY A 25 -60.40 28.54 -5.93
N GLU A 26 -61.41 29.29 -5.47
CA GLU A 26 -62.67 29.54 -6.17
C GLU A 26 -62.41 30.13 -7.58
N ASP A 27 -62.83 29.45 -8.66
CA ASP A 27 -63.34 30.13 -9.85
C ASP A 27 -64.33 29.25 -10.62
N SER A 28 -65.49 29.82 -10.88
CA SER A 28 -66.64 29.19 -11.54
C SER A 28 -66.53 29.33 -13.05
N GLY A 29 -66.36 28.21 -13.77
CA GLY A 29 -66.33 28.19 -15.23
C GLY A 29 -66.84 26.86 -15.76
N THR A 30 -68.06 26.87 -16.29
CA THR A 30 -68.68 25.77 -17.03
C THR A 30 -67.92 25.46 -18.31
N ASP A 31 -67.39 24.24 -18.48
CA ASP A 31 -67.39 23.53 -19.78
C ASP A 31 -66.99 22.04 -19.64
N SER A 32 -67.53 21.25 -20.56
CA SER A 32 -66.96 20.05 -21.15
C SER A 32 -66.84 18.75 -20.32
N SER A 33 -67.61 17.77 -20.79
CA SER A 33 -67.55 16.36 -20.48
C SER A 33 -66.15 15.73 -20.46
N ALA A 34 -65.93 14.95 -19.39
CA ALA A 34 -65.01 13.82 -19.18
C ALA A 34 -63.48 14.05 -19.30
N PRO A 35 -62.78 13.99 -18.16
CA PRO A 35 -61.63 13.09 -18.05
C PRO A 35 -61.52 12.47 -16.63
N THR A 36 -62.45 11.60 -16.24
CA THR A 36 -62.35 10.89 -14.95
C THR A 36 -61.80 9.47 -15.09
N ALA A 37 -62.09 8.77 -16.19
CA ALA A 37 -61.64 7.40 -16.39
C ALA A 37 -60.13 7.27 -16.70
N GLU A 38 -59.53 8.21 -17.42
CA GLU A 38 -58.09 8.17 -17.76
C GLU A 38 -57.19 8.56 -16.58
N ALA A 39 -57.68 9.43 -15.68
CA ALA A 39 -56.95 9.82 -14.47
C ALA A 39 -56.93 8.69 -13.43
N ASP A 40 -58.04 7.97 -13.23
CA ASP A 40 -58.10 6.79 -12.35
C ASP A 40 -57.24 5.63 -12.90
N ALA A 41 -57.28 5.37 -14.21
CA ALA A 41 -56.44 4.34 -14.82
C ALA A 41 -54.93 4.65 -14.71
N ALA A 42 -54.54 5.93 -14.76
CA ALA A 42 -53.16 6.35 -14.56
C ALA A 42 -52.70 6.22 -13.09
N VAL A 43 -53.62 6.33 -12.12
CA VAL A 43 -53.32 6.08 -10.70
C VAL A 43 -53.12 4.58 -10.46
N ASP A 44 -54.00 3.73 -10.99
CA ASP A 44 -53.86 2.27 -10.89
C ASP A 44 -52.55 1.79 -11.51
N GLN A 45 -52.18 2.32 -12.68
CA GLN A 45 -50.90 1.98 -13.32
C GLN A 45 -49.70 2.37 -12.45
N ARG A 46 -49.74 3.56 -11.83
CA ARG A 46 -48.66 4.02 -10.93
C ARG A 46 -48.58 3.19 -9.66
N VAL A 47 -49.70 2.70 -9.14
CA VAL A 47 -49.72 1.78 -7.99
C VAL A 47 -49.09 0.45 -8.36
N THR A 48 -49.44 -0.13 -9.52
CA THR A 48 -48.84 -1.41 -9.97
C THR A 48 -47.34 -1.27 -10.22
N GLU A 49 -46.87 -0.17 -10.81
CA GLU A 49 -45.43 0.05 -10.98
C GLU A 49 -44.71 0.29 -9.64
N ALA A 50 -45.38 0.89 -8.65
CA ALA A 50 -44.81 1.06 -7.31
C ALA A 50 -44.66 -0.28 -6.59
N GLU A 51 -45.65 -1.17 -6.73
CA GLU A 51 -45.59 -2.54 -6.20
C GLU A 51 -44.48 -3.36 -6.87
N GLN A 52 -44.31 -3.23 -8.19
CA GLN A 52 -43.23 -3.91 -8.91
C GLN A 52 -41.85 -3.39 -8.47
N ARG A 53 -41.69 -2.07 -8.31
CA ARG A 53 -40.45 -1.48 -7.79
C ARG A 53 -40.16 -1.90 -6.35
N ALA A 54 -41.19 -2.07 -5.52
CA ALA A 54 -41.04 -2.60 -4.17
C ALA A 54 -40.55 -4.06 -4.18
N SER A 55 -41.16 -4.91 -5.01
CA SER A 55 -40.73 -6.31 -5.17
C SER A 55 -39.30 -6.44 -5.71
N GLU A 56 -38.91 -5.59 -6.66
CA GLU A 56 -37.54 -5.59 -7.18
C GLU A 56 -36.54 -5.07 -6.13
N ALA A 57 -36.92 -4.08 -5.33
CA ALA A 57 -36.09 -3.60 -4.24
C ALA A 57 -35.88 -4.69 -3.17
N GLU A 58 -36.91 -5.46 -2.83
CA GLU A 58 -36.79 -6.61 -1.91
C GLU A 58 -35.87 -7.70 -2.46
N ALA A 59 -35.93 -8.00 -3.77
CA ALA A 59 -35.03 -8.95 -4.40
C ALA A 59 -33.56 -8.48 -4.37
N ARG A 60 -33.32 -7.19 -4.64
CA ARG A 60 -31.97 -6.60 -4.57
C ARG A 60 -31.42 -6.57 -3.15
N VAL A 61 -32.28 -6.38 -2.14
CA VAL A 61 -31.87 -6.48 -0.73
C VAL A 61 -31.43 -7.91 -0.41
N SER A 62 -32.20 -8.92 -0.84
CA SER A 62 -31.82 -10.33 -0.62
C SER A 62 -30.52 -10.70 -1.34
N GLU A 63 -30.24 -10.13 -2.51
CA GLU A 63 -28.98 -10.34 -3.24
C GLU A 63 -27.80 -9.68 -2.50
N LEU A 64 -27.94 -8.43 -2.08
CA LEU A 64 -26.92 -7.72 -1.30
C LEU A 64 -26.62 -8.38 0.05
N GLU A 65 -27.62 -8.96 0.72
CA GLU A 65 -27.41 -9.75 1.94
C GLU A 65 -26.56 -10.99 1.67
N SER A 66 -26.83 -11.70 0.57
CA SER A 66 -26.02 -12.86 0.15
C SER A 66 -24.58 -12.47 -0.23
N GLU A 67 -24.40 -11.34 -0.90
CA GLU A 67 -23.07 -10.80 -1.23
C GLU A 67 -22.30 -10.38 0.02
N LEU A 68 -22.98 -9.78 1.01
CA LEU A 68 -22.38 -9.37 2.27
C LEU A 68 -21.94 -10.57 3.12
N ASP A 69 -22.75 -11.64 3.18
CA ASP A 69 -22.38 -12.88 3.84
C ASP A 69 -21.16 -13.53 3.17
N THR A 70 -21.10 -13.50 1.83
CA THR A 70 -19.94 -14.00 1.07
C THR A 70 -18.69 -13.16 1.34
N ALA A 71 -18.80 -11.84 1.31
CA ALA A 71 -17.69 -10.93 1.60
C ALA A 71 -17.17 -11.10 3.03
N ARG A 72 -18.07 -11.34 4.00
CA ARG A 72 -17.69 -11.63 5.38
C ARG A 72 -16.92 -12.93 5.50
N GLN A 73 -17.39 -14.00 4.84
CA GLN A 73 -16.68 -15.28 4.83
C GLN A 73 -15.29 -15.16 4.21
N GLN A 74 -15.15 -14.41 3.11
CA GLN A 74 -13.86 -14.15 2.48
C GLN A 74 -12.92 -13.35 3.40
N ALA A 75 -13.44 -12.38 4.15
CA ALA A 75 -12.65 -11.62 5.12
C ALA A 75 -12.15 -12.50 6.27
N GLU A 76 -13.01 -13.36 6.83
CA GLU A 76 -12.63 -14.31 7.88
C GLU A 76 -11.57 -15.31 7.38
N GLU A 77 -11.66 -15.80 6.13
CA GLU A 77 -10.62 -16.65 5.54
C GLU A 77 -9.32 -15.89 5.20
N ALA A 78 -9.38 -14.58 4.94
CA ALA A 78 -8.20 -13.77 4.71
C ALA A 78 -7.44 -13.51 6.02
N GLU A 79 -8.16 -13.29 7.12
CA GLU A 79 -7.61 -13.14 8.46
C GLU A 79 -6.90 -14.42 8.91
N THR A 80 -7.52 -15.59 8.74
CA THR A 80 -6.87 -16.87 9.08
C THR A 80 -5.63 -17.15 8.21
N ARG A 81 -5.66 -16.79 6.93
CA ARG A 81 -4.46 -16.90 6.06
C ARG A 81 -3.35 -15.94 6.48
N ALA A 82 -3.68 -14.77 7.01
CA ALA A 82 -2.69 -13.81 7.52
C ALA A 82 -2.03 -14.36 8.80
N ASP A 83 -2.81 -14.87 9.75
CA ASP A 83 -2.29 -15.48 10.98
C ASP A 83 -1.40 -16.70 10.68
N ASP A 84 -1.80 -17.55 9.71
CA ASP A 84 -1.00 -18.69 9.25
C ASP A 84 0.31 -18.25 8.57
N ALA A 85 0.29 -17.13 7.82
CA ALA A 85 1.46 -16.59 7.15
C ALA A 85 2.45 -15.97 8.15
N GLU A 86 1.95 -15.26 9.16
CA GLU A 86 2.75 -14.72 10.27
C GLU A 86 3.42 -15.85 11.05
N SER A 87 2.67 -16.91 11.40
CA SER A 87 3.22 -18.09 12.08
C SER A 87 4.32 -18.79 11.26
N ARG A 88 4.15 -18.89 9.93
CA ARG A 88 5.18 -19.47 9.04
C ARG A 88 6.41 -18.57 8.88
N ALA A 89 6.24 -17.25 8.93
CA ALA A 89 7.35 -16.31 8.90
C ALA A 89 8.19 -16.43 10.18
N GLU A 90 7.56 -16.52 11.35
CA GLU A 90 8.24 -16.75 12.63
C GLU A 90 8.95 -18.11 12.66
N GLU A 91 8.33 -19.19 12.15
CA GLU A 91 8.97 -20.51 12.06
C GLU A 91 10.16 -20.52 11.08
N ALA A 92 10.06 -19.80 9.96
CA ALA A 92 11.14 -19.68 8.98
C ALA A 92 12.32 -18.87 9.54
N GLU A 93 12.05 -17.81 10.29
CA GLU A 93 13.08 -17.01 10.97
C GLU A 93 13.80 -17.82 12.06
N ALA A 94 13.05 -18.60 12.86
CA ALA A 94 13.63 -19.51 13.84
C ALA A 94 14.47 -20.62 13.20
N ALA A 95 14.04 -21.16 12.05
CA ALA A 95 14.81 -22.16 11.29
C ALA A 95 16.09 -21.57 10.68
N ALA A 96 16.05 -20.31 10.20
CA ALA A 96 17.22 -19.61 9.68
C ALA A 96 18.26 -19.33 10.77
N LEU A 97 17.82 -18.95 11.97
CA LEU A 97 18.69 -18.78 13.15
C LEU A 97 19.33 -20.11 13.59
N ALA A 98 18.59 -21.21 13.58
CA ALA A 98 19.12 -22.54 13.91
C ALA A 98 20.14 -23.06 12.87
N ALA A 99 19.94 -22.75 11.58
CA ALA A 99 20.89 -23.10 10.52
C ALA A 99 22.18 -22.24 10.56
N GLY A 100 22.10 -21.01 11.07
CA GLY A 100 23.26 -20.14 11.28
C GLY A 100 24.22 -20.63 12.36
N GLU A 101 23.71 -21.34 13.38
CA GLU A 101 24.53 -21.86 14.49
C GLU A 101 25.34 -23.12 14.12
N GLU A 102 24.93 -23.90 13.11
CA GLU A 102 25.69 -25.05 12.61
C GLU A 102 26.79 -24.67 11.60
N ALA A 103 26.75 -23.45 11.03
CA ALA A 103 27.79 -22.91 10.14
C ALA A 103 28.91 -22.16 10.88
N ALA A 104 28.73 -21.82 12.16
CA ALA A 104 29.67 -21.03 12.96
C ALA A 104 30.74 -21.87 13.71
N ALA A 105 30.79 -23.19 13.51
CA ALA A 105 31.71 -24.08 14.24
C ALA A 105 33.11 -24.29 13.60
N GLU A 106 33.43 -23.62 12.48
CA GLU A 106 34.75 -23.77 11.79
C GLU A 106 35.46 -22.44 11.48
N ALA A 107 35.08 -21.33 12.14
CA ALA A 107 35.80 -20.06 12.00
C ALA A 107 36.12 -19.45 13.36
N GLU A 108 37.25 -19.85 13.94
CA GLU A 108 37.90 -19.06 14.98
C GLU A 108 38.44 -17.76 14.35
N PRO A 109 38.19 -16.60 14.98
CA PRO A 109 39.30 -15.72 15.20
C PRO A 109 39.47 -15.32 16.67
N ASP A 110 40.75 -15.38 17.00
CA ASP A 110 41.48 -14.82 18.13
C ASP A 110 40.93 -13.49 18.67
N THR A 111 40.94 -13.44 20.00
CA THR A 111 40.52 -12.39 20.91
C THR A 111 41.11 -11.00 20.65
N GLY A 112 40.30 -9.96 20.90
CA GLY A 112 40.76 -8.58 21.02
C GLY A 112 39.68 -7.64 21.53
N ASP A 113 39.50 -7.66 22.85
CA ASP A 113 38.86 -6.64 23.71
C ASP A 113 39.16 -5.20 23.23
N ASP A 114 38.15 -4.32 23.15
CA ASP A 114 38.11 -3.05 23.90
C ASP A 114 36.74 -2.36 23.75
N GLU A 115 36.03 -2.23 24.86
CA GLU A 115 34.99 -1.22 25.02
C GLU A 115 35.64 0.16 25.04
N THR A 116 35.01 1.19 24.46
CA THR A 116 34.85 2.47 25.18
C THR A 116 33.87 3.44 24.53
N ASP A 117 32.99 3.91 25.41
CA ASP A 117 32.17 5.13 25.41
C ASP A 117 32.91 6.44 25.07
N GLN A 118 32.10 7.46 24.74
CA GLN A 118 32.38 8.92 24.60
C GLN A 118 32.74 9.37 23.16
N ASP A 119 32.25 10.50 22.64
CA ASP A 119 31.75 11.72 23.28
C ASP A 119 30.82 12.49 22.33
N SER A 120 29.96 13.32 22.91
CA SER A 120 29.12 14.25 22.19
C SER A 120 29.85 15.59 21.99
N ASP A 121 29.56 16.22 20.85
CA ASP A 121 29.45 17.67 20.62
C ASP A 121 30.59 18.44 19.90
N ASP A 122 30.08 19.29 19.00
CA ASP A 122 30.57 20.60 18.53
C ASP A 122 31.29 20.75 17.16
N SER A 123 30.46 21.11 16.18
CA SER A 123 30.57 22.20 15.18
C SER A 123 31.83 22.36 14.27
N ALA A 124 31.56 22.21 12.97
CA ALA A 124 32.37 22.53 11.78
C ALA A 124 32.66 24.05 11.61
N PRO A 125 33.56 24.56 10.70
CA PRO A 125 33.70 24.11 9.30
C PRO A 125 35.12 24.03 8.64
N GLU A 126 35.21 23.07 7.71
CA GLU A 126 35.99 22.98 6.44
C GLU A 126 37.54 23.03 6.40
N ALA A 127 38.18 21.86 6.18
CA ALA A 127 38.92 21.55 4.95
C ALA A 127 39.56 20.12 4.95
N SER A 128 38.88 19.21 4.24
CA SER A 128 39.45 18.16 3.37
C SER A 128 40.33 17.04 3.96
N SER A 129 39.71 16.16 4.72
CA SER A 129 39.94 14.70 4.60
C SER A 129 38.68 13.99 5.04
N LEU A 130 38.27 12.95 4.32
CA LEU A 130 37.20 12.06 4.74
C LEU A 130 37.51 11.52 6.15
N THR A 131 36.49 11.34 6.98
CA THR A 131 36.69 10.57 8.22
C THR A 131 36.90 9.10 7.85
N THR A 132 37.60 8.33 8.69
CA THR A 132 37.74 6.89 8.48
C THR A 132 36.37 6.19 8.34
N SER A 133 35.36 6.66 9.07
CA SER A 133 33.98 6.16 8.97
C SER A 133 33.40 6.40 7.57
N GLN A 134 33.52 7.63 7.05
CA GLN A 134 33.09 7.96 5.69
C GLN A 134 33.83 7.15 4.62
N GLU A 135 35.15 6.98 4.74
CA GLU A 135 35.94 6.16 3.82
C GLU A 135 35.48 4.69 3.81
N ASN A 136 35.18 4.15 4.99
CA ASN A 136 34.66 2.79 5.11
C ASN A 136 33.25 2.66 4.55
N ALA A 137 32.36 3.63 4.82
CA ALA A 137 31.00 3.67 4.27
C ALA A 137 31.01 3.73 2.74
N VAL A 138 31.91 4.54 2.15
CA VAL A 138 32.10 4.61 0.68
C VAL A 138 32.55 3.27 0.12
N ARG A 139 33.49 2.59 0.78
CA ARG A 139 33.95 1.26 0.36
C ARG A 139 32.83 0.23 0.43
N SER A 140 32.10 0.17 1.54
CA SER A 140 30.93 -0.71 1.69
C SER A 140 29.89 -0.45 0.61
N ALA A 141 29.57 0.83 0.33
CA ALA A 141 28.62 1.19 -0.73
C ALA A 141 29.06 0.67 -2.10
N GLN A 142 30.33 0.83 -2.45
CA GLN A 142 30.90 0.31 -3.70
C GLN A 142 30.88 -1.22 -3.75
N ASP A 143 31.16 -1.90 -2.63
CA ASP A 143 31.11 -3.35 -2.54
C ASP A 143 29.68 -3.87 -2.76
N TYR A 144 28.68 -3.25 -2.14
CA TYR A 144 27.27 -3.60 -2.36
C TYR A 144 26.84 -3.45 -3.82
N LEU A 145 27.18 -2.32 -4.44
CA LEU A 145 26.83 -2.03 -5.83
C LEU A 145 27.47 -3.00 -6.84
N GLN A 146 28.51 -3.74 -6.47
CA GLN A 146 29.10 -4.78 -7.31
C GLN A 146 28.27 -6.08 -7.34
N PHE A 147 27.44 -6.32 -6.34
CA PHE A 147 26.71 -7.59 -6.19
C PHE A 147 25.21 -7.45 -6.39
N THR A 148 24.63 -6.31 -6.04
CA THR A 148 23.18 -6.11 -6.20
C THR A 148 22.84 -4.65 -6.53
N ALA A 149 21.69 -4.49 -7.16
CA ALA A 149 21.17 -3.18 -7.50
C ALA A 149 20.46 -2.55 -6.29
N PHE A 150 20.63 -1.24 -6.14
CA PHE A 150 20.04 -0.48 -5.04
C PHE A 150 19.48 0.85 -5.52
N SER A 151 18.33 1.22 -4.95
CA SER A 151 17.89 2.61 -4.95
C SER A 151 18.80 3.43 -4.03
N ARG A 152 18.81 4.76 -4.20
CA ARG A 152 19.59 5.65 -3.33
C ARG A 152 19.24 5.43 -1.86
N THR A 153 17.95 5.41 -1.53
CA THR A 153 17.49 5.24 -0.15
C THR A 153 17.73 3.82 0.36
N GLY A 154 17.62 2.81 -0.52
CA GLY A 154 17.93 1.42 -0.17
C GLY A 154 19.39 1.24 0.20
N LEU A 155 20.32 1.82 -0.57
CA LEU A 155 21.76 1.75 -0.26
C LEU A 155 22.10 2.48 1.04
N ILE A 156 21.50 3.66 1.28
CA ILE A 156 21.67 4.37 2.56
C ILE A 156 21.18 3.50 3.72
N GLY A 157 19.96 2.94 3.61
CA GLY A 157 19.40 2.07 4.65
C GLY A 157 20.23 0.82 4.90
N GLN A 158 20.85 0.26 3.85
CA GLN A 158 21.76 -0.88 3.98
C GLN A 158 23.00 -0.53 4.80
N LEU A 159 23.61 0.65 4.58
CA LEU A 159 24.77 1.10 5.36
C LEU A 159 24.36 1.44 6.80
N GLU A 160 23.19 2.03 7.02
CA GLU A 160 22.67 2.28 8.37
C GLU A 160 22.46 0.97 9.15
N PHE A 161 21.95 -0.07 8.47
CA PHE A 161 21.81 -1.41 9.05
C PHE A 161 23.16 -2.03 9.45
N GLU A 162 24.24 -1.72 8.71
CA GLU A 162 25.62 -2.11 9.07
C GLU A 162 26.23 -1.28 10.20
N GLY A 163 25.50 -0.28 10.71
CA GLY A 163 25.91 0.54 11.85
C GLY A 163 26.62 1.84 11.48
N PHE A 164 26.65 2.23 10.20
CA PHE A 164 27.08 3.57 9.83
C PHE A 164 26.05 4.61 10.30
N SER A 165 26.53 5.79 10.70
CA SER A 165 25.63 6.90 11.00
C SER A 165 24.85 7.32 9.73
N THR A 166 23.64 7.84 9.89
CA THR A 166 22.87 8.40 8.77
C THR A 166 23.67 9.42 7.97
N GLU A 167 24.50 10.23 8.65
CA GLU A 167 25.36 11.23 8.01
C GLU A 167 26.45 10.57 7.15
N ASP A 168 27.17 9.58 7.68
CA ASP A 168 28.22 8.88 6.93
C ASP A 168 27.66 8.03 5.79
N ALA A 169 26.52 7.35 6.00
CA ALA A 169 25.84 6.57 4.98
C ALA A 169 25.33 7.46 3.82
N THR A 170 24.68 8.57 4.16
CA THR A 170 24.22 9.54 3.16
C THR A 170 25.40 10.15 2.41
N PHE A 171 26.45 10.55 3.15
CA PHE A 171 27.68 11.07 2.56
C PHE A 171 28.29 10.07 1.58
N ALA A 172 28.43 8.81 1.97
CA ALA A 172 29.02 7.77 1.15
C ALA A 172 28.28 7.60 -0.17
N VAL A 173 26.95 7.43 -0.10
CA VAL A 173 26.10 7.23 -1.27
C VAL A 173 26.08 8.46 -2.19
N ASP A 174 26.06 9.67 -1.63
CA ASP A 174 26.06 10.92 -2.40
C ASP A 174 27.43 11.29 -2.99
N SER A 175 28.51 10.74 -2.43
CA SER A 175 29.87 10.96 -2.95
C SER A 175 30.19 10.13 -4.20
N LEU A 176 29.38 9.10 -4.49
CA LEU A 176 29.54 8.20 -5.62
C LEU A 176 28.76 8.69 -6.83
N ASP A 177 29.36 8.55 -8.02
CA ASP A 177 28.70 8.84 -9.30
C ASP A 177 27.88 7.61 -9.74
N ILE A 178 26.68 7.45 -9.18
CA ILE A 178 25.80 6.31 -9.40
C ILE A 178 24.68 6.70 -10.37
N ASP A 179 24.53 5.93 -11.45
CA ASP A 179 23.36 6.04 -12.32
C ASP A 179 22.22 5.18 -11.77
N TYR A 180 21.32 5.83 -11.02
CA TYR A 180 20.17 5.14 -10.42
C TYR A 180 19.12 4.68 -11.44
N ASN A 181 19.14 5.18 -12.67
CA ASN A 181 18.29 4.62 -13.73
C ASN A 181 18.83 3.25 -14.16
N GLU A 182 20.15 3.12 -14.29
CA GLU A 182 20.80 1.83 -14.57
C GLU A 182 20.66 0.85 -13.40
N GLN A 183 20.75 1.33 -12.15
CA GLN A 183 20.45 0.48 -10.99
C GLN A 183 19.00 -0.01 -11.01
N ALA A 184 18.03 0.84 -11.36
CA ALA A 184 16.63 0.43 -11.48
C ALA A 184 16.42 -0.60 -12.60
N ALA A 185 17.12 -0.46 -13.73
CA ALA A 185 17.08 -1.44 -14.83
C ALA A 185 17.65 -2.81 -14.40
N ALA A 186 18.79 -2.81 -13.72
CA ALA A 186 19.40 -4.03 -13.19
C ALA A 186 18.50 -4.71 -12.13
N ALA A 187 17.86 -3.92 -11.25
CA ALA A 187 16.89 -4.45 -10.28
C ALA A 187 15.66 -5.05 -10.99
N ALA A 188 15.12 -4.36 -11.99
CA ALA A 188 13.99 -4.85 -12.78
C ALA A 188 14.31 -6.19 -13.48
N GLU A 189 15.48 -6.31 -14.10
CA GLU A 189 15.93 -7.54 -14.74
C GLU A 189 16.07 -8.68 -13.73
N SER A 190 16.74 -8.43 -12.60
CA SER A 190 16.90 -9.41 -11.51
C SER A 190 15.55 -9.97 -11.00
N TYR A 191 14.55 -9.10 -10.84
CA TYR A 191 13.20 -9.54 -10.47
C TYR A 191 12.58 -10.48 -11.49
N LEU A 192 12.74 -10.18 -12.78
CA LEU A 192 12.18 -10.97 -13.87
C LEU A 192 12.89 -12.30 -14.09
N GLU A 193 14.16 -12.41 -13.68
CA GLU A 193 14.88 -13.69 -13.67
C GLU A 193 14.28 -14.68 -12.66
N PHE A 194 13.79 -14.18 -11.51
CA PHE A 194 13.29 -15.03 -10.44
C PHE A 194 11.76 -15.21 -10.47
N SER A 195 11.00 -14.24 -10.97
CA SER A 195 9.54 -14.26 -10.91
C SER A 195 8.89 -13.45 -12.02
N GLY A 196 7.67 -13.86 -12.41
CA GLY A 196 6.90 -13.11 -13.41
C GLY A 196 6.23 -11.88 -12.79
N PHE A 197 6.45 -10.71 -13.37
CA PHE A 197 5.76 -9.47 -13.00
C PHE A 197 4.98 -8.88 -14.18
N SER A 198 3.92 -8.12 -13.87
CA SER A 198 3.34 -7.18 -14.84
C SER A 198 4.15 -5.88 -14.83
N ARG A 199 4.11 -5.10 -15.93
CA ARG A 199 4.82 -3.81 -16.02
C ARG A 199 4.51 -2.90 -14.82
N GLN A 200 3.23 -2.70 -14.50
CA GLN A 200 2.84 -1.84 -13.37
C GLN A 200 3.27 -2.44 -12.03
N GLY A 201 3.11 -3.76 -11.84
CA GLY A 201 3.53 -4.41 -10.60
C GLY A 201 5.02 -4.30 -10.34
N LEU A 202 5.86 -4.40 -11.38
CA LEU A 202 7.31 -4.23 -11.23
C LEU A 202 7.70 -2.78 -10.94
N ILE A 203 7.02 -1.82 -11.57
CA ILE A 203 7.20 -0.40 -11.27
C ILE A 203 6.86 -0.12 -9.79
N ASP A 204 5.72 -0.62 -9.31
CA ASP A 204 5.28 -0.43 -7.92
C ASP A 204 6.26 -1.08 -6.94
N GLN A 205 6.81 -2.25 -7.29
CA GLN A 205 7.84 -2.94 -6.50
C GLN A 205 9.12 -2.10 -6.37
N LEU A 206 9.65 -1.56 -7.47
CA LEU A 206 10.84 -0.72 -7.43
C LEU A 206 10.58 0.59 -6.67
N VAL A 207 9.39 1.18 -6.80
CA VAL A 207 9.00 2.36 -5.99
C VAL A 207 8.96 2.01 -4.50
N PHE A 208 8.43 0.83 -4.14
CA PHE A 208 8.44 0.35 -2.75
C PHE A 208 9.87 0.18 -2.19
N GLU A 209 10.83 -0.22 -3.03
CA GLU A 209 12.26 -0.28 -2.70
C GLU A 209 12.97 1.07 -2.68
N GLY A 210 12.23 2.16 -2.91
CA GLY A 210 12.73 3.52 -2.79
C GLY A 210 13.35 4.11 -4.06
N TYR A 211 13.17 3.46 -5.22
CA TYR A 211 13.39 4.16 -6.49
C TYR A 211 12.32 5.25 -6.68
N THR A 212 12.72 6.35 -7.32
CA THR A 212 11.72 7.34 -7.76
C THR A 212 10.82 6.73 -8.84
N GLN A 213 9.62 7.28 -9.00
CA GLN A 213 8.70 6.87 -10.06
C GLN A 213 9.36 6.88 -11.45
N GLU A 214 10.19 7.88 -11.73
CA GLU A 214 10.89 8.03 -13.01
C GLU A 214 11.94 6.94 -13.21
N GLN A 215 12.77 6.66 -12.19
CA GLN A 215 13.77 5.59 -12.21
C GLN A 215 13.13 4.21 -12.36
N ALA A 216 12.10 3.92 -11.57
CA ALA A 216 11.36 2.66 -11.65
C ALA A 216 10.76 2.46 -13.04
N THR A 217 10.16 3.51 -13.61
CA THR A 217 9.59 3.45 -14.97
C THR A 217 10.68 3.21 -16.00
N TYR A 218 11.80 3.95 -15.93
CA TYR A 218 12.94 3.76 -16.82
C TYR A 218 13.46 2.31 -16.77
N GLY A 219 13.67 1.79 -15.56
CA GLY A 219 14.23 0.46 -15.35
C GLY A 219 13.35 -0.62 -15.96
N VAL A 220 12.04 -0.56 -15.71
CA VAL A 220 11.09 -1.51 -16.30
C VAL A 220 11.02 -1.37 -17.82
N ASP A 221 11.11 -0.17 -18.38
CA ASP A 221 11.12 0.04 -19.83
C ASP A 221 12.35 -0.61 -20.51
N GLN A 222 13.45 -0.84 -19.79
CA GLN A 222 14.61 -1.56 -20.32
C GLN A 222 14.39 -3.09 -20.43
N THR A 223 13.39 -3.64 -19.73
CA THR A 223 13.14 -5.09 -19.68
C THR A 223 12.26 -5.63 -20.81
N GLY A 224 11.67 -4.74 -21.62
CA GLY A 224 10.75 -5.10 -22.71
C GLY A 224 9.30 -5.36 -22.30
N LEU A 225 8.92 -5.00 -21.06
CA LEU A 225 7.55 -5.01 -20.54
C LEU A 225 6.72 -3.77 -20.90
#